data_AF-A0AAW8JGD8-F1
#
_entry.id   AF-A0AAW8JGD8-F1
#
_cell.length_a   1.000
_cell.length_b   1.000
_cell.length_c   1.000
_cell.angle_alpha   90.00
_cell.angle_beta   90.00
_cell.angle_gamma   90.00
#
_symmetry.space_group_name_H-M   'P 1'
#
loop_
_entity.id
_entity.type
_entity.pdbx_description
1 polymer ?
#
loop_
_entity_poly.entity_id
_entity_poly.type
_entity_poly.pdbx_seq_one_letter_code
_entity_poly.pdbx_strand_id
1 'polypeptide(L)' 'MMFTRILLTLSVALISVNSFAYDAHSCKIKREKLVQQLHYAKQYNNTQRIKGLERALARLDQKCAVYVAK' A
#
# COMPACT_ATOMS: atom_id res chain seq x y z
N MET A 1 43.80 -1.93 -10.17
CA MET A 1 42.97 -1.25 -9.14
C MET A 1 41.90 -0.29 -9.70
N MET A 2 41.82 -0.05 -11.02
CA MET A 2 40.76 0.79 -11.61
C MET A 2 39.49 -0.02 -11.98
N PHE A 3 39.67 -1.22 -12.55
CA PHE A 3 38.57 -2.10 -12.98
C PHE A 3 37.66 -2.58 -11.83
N THR A 4 38.24 -2.85 -10.65
CA THR A 4 37.48 -3.29 -9.48
C THR A 4 36.54 -2.21 -8.95
N ARG A 5 36.90 -0.92 -9.11
CA ARG A 5 36.07 0.24 -8.73
C ARG A 5 34.92 0.48 -9.72
N ILE A 6 35.14 0.17 -10.99
CA ILE A 6 34.10 0.25 -12.03
C ILE A 6 33.08 -0.89 -11.85
N LEU A 7 33.52 -2.09 -11.50
CA LEU A 7 32.62 -3.20 -11.19
C LEU A 7 31.73 -2.92 -9.96
N LEU A 8 32.30 -2.28 -8.93
CA LEU A 8 31.60 -1.95 -7.68
C LEU A 8 30.57 -0.82 -7.83
N THR A 9 30.74 0.06 -8.82
CA THR A 9 29.81 1.16 -9.07
C THR A 9 28.63 0.75 -9.95
N LEU A 10 28.80 -0.28 -10.80
CA LEU A 10 27.74 -0.77 -11.69
C LEU A 10 26.66 -1.59 -10.94
N SER A 11 27.00 -2.24 -9.84
CA SER A 11 26.05 -3.05 -9.05
C SER A 11 25.00 -2.22 -8.29
N VAL A 12 25.29 -0.95 -8.00
CA VAL A 12 24.37 -0.05 -7.28
C VAL A 12 23.23 0.47 -8.17
N ALA A 13 23.39 0.43 -9.50
CA ALA A 13 22.40 0.95 -10.45
C ALA A 13 21.16 0.05 -10.64
N LEU A 14 21.13 -1.16 -10.07
CA LEU A 14 20.06 -2.14 -10.28
C LEU A 14 19.01 -2.20 -9.16
N ILE A 15 18.98 -1.23 -8.25
CA ILE A 15 17.88 -1.12 -7.27
C ILE A 15 16.65 -0.55 -7.99
N SER A 16 15.98 -1.42 -8.73
CA SER A 16 14.72 -1.14 -9.43
C SER A 16 13.62 -0.78 -8.43
N VAL A 17 13.02 0.38 -8.64
CA VAL A 17 11.85 0.87 -7.90
C VAL A 17 10.63 0.00 -8.19
N ASN A 18 10.28 -0.90 -7.27
CA ASN A 18 9.01 -1.62 -7.34
C ASN A 18 7.86 -0.64 -7.11
N SER A 19 7.24 -0.16 -8.19
CA SER A 19 5.98 0.56 -8.11
C SER A 19 4.87 -0.44 -7.83
N PHE A 20 4.27 -0.36 -6.64
CA PHE A 20 3.08 -1.13 -6.30
C PHE A 20 1.91 -0.63 -7.16
N ALA A 21 1.72 -1.23 -8.34
CA ALA A 21 0.51 -1.05 -9.12
C ALA A 21 -0.68 -1.56 -8.30
N TYR A 22 -1.73 -0.76 -8.19
CA TYR A 22 -3.00 -1.24 -7.67
C TYR A 22 -3.62 -2.14 -8.73
N ASP A 23 -4.06 -3.31 -8.33
CA ASP A 23 -4.87 -4.26 -9.10
C ASP A 23 -6.09 -4.68 -8.26
N ALA A 24 -7.04 -5.41 -8.85
CA ALA A 24 -8.26 -5.84 -8.15
C ALA A 24 -7.96 -6.64 -6.86
N HIS A 25 -6.92 -7.48 -6.89
CA HIS A 25 -6.55 -8.35 -5.78
C HIS A 25 -5.94 -7.57 -4.61
N SER A 26 -4.99 -6.69 -4.89
CA SER A 26 -4.36 -5.79 -3.91
C SER A 26 -5.36 -4.79 -3.33
N CYS A 27 -6.32 -4.30 -4.13
CA CYS A 27 -7.45 -3.51 -3.66
C CYS A 27 -8.30 -4.27 -2.63
N LYS A 28 -8.66 -5.53 -2.92
CA LYS A 28 -9.41 -6.38 -2.01
C LYS A 28 -8.66 -6.61 -0.70
N ILE A 29 -7.41 -7.07 -0.76
CA ILE A 29 -6.58 -7.33 0.43
C ILE A 29 -6.46 -6.06 1.28
N LYS A 30 -6.22 -4.92 0.65
CA LYS A 30 -6.05 -3.65 1.37
C LYS A 30 -7.35 -3.22 2.06
N ARG A 31 -8.50 -3.44 1.43
CA ARG A 31 -9.81 -3.17 2.01
C ARG A 31 -10.05 -4.04 3.23
N GLU A 32 -9.83 -5.35 3.11
CA GLU A 32 -10.00 -6.31 4.21
C GLU A 32 -9.14 -5.93 5.43
N LYS A 33 -7.86 -5.59 5.21
CA LYS A 33 -6.96 -5.13 6.28
C LYS A 33 -7.45 -3.85 6.95
N LEU A 34 -7.94 -2.87 6.19
CA LEU A 34 -8.48 -1.63 6.75
C LEU A 34 -9.76 -1.87 7.55
N VAL A 35 -10.66 -2.75 7.07
CA VAL A 35 -11.88 -3.14 7.79
C VAL A 35 -11.54 -3.85 9.10
N GLN A 36 -10.58 -4.76 9.10
CA GLN A 36 -10.11 -5.42 10.32
C GLN A 36 -9.57 -4.42 11.34
N GLN A 37 -8.76 -3.45 10.90
CA GLN A 37 -8.27 -2.39 11.77
C GLN A 37 -9.40 -1.48 12.29
N LEU A 38 -10.42 -1.23 11.48
CA LEU A 38 -11.57 -0.42 11.88
C LEU A 38 -12.38 -1.13 12.96
N HIS A 39 -12.61 -2.44 12.79
CA HIS A 39 -13.25 -3.26 13.81
C HIS A 39 -12.50 -3.18 15.14
N TYR A 40 -11.18 -3.40 15.12
CA TYR A 40 -10.34 -3.27 16.32
C TYR A 40 -10.45 -1.85 16.93
N ALA A 41 -10.34 -0.80 16.12
CA ALA A 41 -10.45 0.57 16.61
C ALA A 41 -11.82 0.87 17.25
N LYS A 42 -12.91 0.31 16.71
CA LYS A 42 -14.26 0.40 17.29
C LYS A 42 -14.36 -0.35 18.62
N GLN A 43 -13.77 -1.54 18.72
CA GLN A 43 -13.78 -2.32 19.97
C GLN A 43 -13.16 -1.56 21.15
N TYR A 44 -12.10 -0.78 20.92
CA TYR A 44 -11.43 0.01 21.96
C TYR A 44 -11.82 1.50 21.96
N ASN A 45 -12.92 1.85 21.29
CA ASN A 45 -13.44 3.22 21.19
C ASN A 45 -12.39 4.28 20.79
N ASN A 46 -11.42 3.90 19.96
CA ASN A 46 -10.35 4.80 19.52
C ASN A 46 -10.86 5.71 18.40
N THR A 47 -11.56 6.77 18.80
CA THR A 47 -12.30 7.68 17.91
C THR A 47 -11.40 8.32 16.84
N GLN A 48 -10.15 8.67 17.19
CA GLN A 48 -9.21 9.26 16.22
C GLN A 48 -8.79 8.24 15.17
N ARG A 49 -8.51 7.00 15.59
CA ARG A 49 -8.15 5.91 14.68
C ARG A 49 -9.32 5.54 13.78
N ILE A 50 -10.54 5.49 14.31
CA ILE A 50 -11.78 5.25 13.54
C ILE A 50 -11.89 6.28 12.40
N LYS A 51 -11.84 7.59 12.72
CA LYS A 51 -11.91 8.67 11.71
C LYS A 51 -10.79 8.60 10.66
N GLY A 52 -9.58 8.17 11.06
CA GLY A 52 -8.47 7.95 10.14
C GLY A 52 -8.73 6.81 9.16
N LEU A 53 -9.24 5.69 9.68
CA LEU A 53 -9.53 4.48 8.90
C LEU A 53 -10.71 4.66 7.95
N GLU A 54 -11.77 5.35 8.37
CA GLU A 54 -12.92 5.69 7.50
C GLU A 54 -12.48 6.55 6.32
N ARG A 55 -11.65 7.57 6.56
CA ARG A 55 -11.05 8.37 5.47
C ARG A 55 -10.15 7.54 4.56
N ALA A 56 -9.43 6.56 5.11
CA ALA A 56 -8.58 5.67 4.31
C ALA A 56 -9.41 4.73 3.43
N LEU A 57 -10.51 4.18 3.94
CA LEU A 57 -11.45 3.36 3.19
C LEU A 57 -12.09 4.14 2.05
N ALA A 58 -12.58 5.36 2.31
CA ALA A 58 -13.17 6.21 1.27
C ALA A 58 -12.19 6.50 0.12
N ARG A 59 -10.92 6.80 0.44
CA ARG A 59 -9.87 6.98 -0.58
C ARG A 59 -9.53 5.69 -1.32
N LEU A 60 -9.57 4.55 -0.63
CA LEU A 60 -9.33 3.26 -1.27
C LEU A 60 -10.43 2.94 -2.27
N ASP A 61 -11.69 3.15 -1.90
CA ASP A 61 -12.84 2.93 -2.78
C ASP A 61 -12.75 3.79 -4.04
N GLN A 62 -12.33 5.07 -3.92
CA GLN A 62 -12.06 5.94 -5.09
C GLN A 62 -10.95 5.39 -5.99
N LYS A 63 -9.82 4.95 -5.41
CA LYS A 63 -8.68 4.43 -6.18
C LYS A 63 -8.97 3.07 -6.82
N CYS A 64 -9.80 2.27 -6.17
CA CYS A 64 -10.12 0.91 -6.59
C CYS A 64 -11.42 0.82 -7.39
N ALA A 65 -12.16 1.92 -7.57
CA ALA A 65 -13.42 1.95 -8.31
C ALA A 65 -13.33 1.31 -9.70
N VAL A 66 -12.19 1.51 -10.38
CA VAL A 66 -11.91 0.96 -11.73
C VAL A 66 -11.86 -0.57 -11.75
N TYR A 67 -11.61 -1.22 -10.60
CA TYR A 67 -11.49 -2.67 -10.46
C TYR A 67 -12.75 -3.36 -9.94
N VAL A 68 -13.73 -2.60 -9.44
CA VAL A 68 -14.98 -3.15 -8.86
C VAL A 68 -16.14 -3.10 -9.86
N ALA A 69 -16.03 -2.29 -10.91
CA ALA A 69 -17.10 -2.05 -11.90
C ALA A 69 -17.07 -2.98 -13.14
N LYS A 70 -16.51 -4.18 -13.05
CA LYS A 70 -16.41 -5.12 -14.19
C LYS A 70 -17.02 -6.48 -13.88
#